data_AF-A0A7C3JAN1-F1
#
_entry.id   AF-A0A7C3JAN1-F1
#
_cell.length_a   1.000
_cell.length_b   1.000
_cell.length_c   1.000
_cell.angle_alpha   90.00
_cell.angle_beta   90.00
_cell.angle_gamma   90.00
#
_symmetry.space_group_name_H-M   'P 1'
#
loop_
_entity.id
_entity.type
_entity.pdbx_description
1 polymer ?
#
loop_
_entity_poly.entity_id
_entity_poly.type
_entity_poly.pdbx_seq_one_letter_code
_entity_poly.pdbx_strand_id
1 'polypeptide(L)'
;MPRDQTSVLIATLGRQPQIVTFALDALLAQGENIREVIVLYLAGEGDRINPALAKLSAEFADDYYGGHPCRLRAIPIRDGLNRLPDIRDEIDAEISRDMLQELIVGLKNERHHLHICISGGRRIIALLIMTVALFHFGYRDKLWHVYTPNEVQEQAEGGAMMHVRPEDGVHLIQVPLIPLGNRLSILQEQAYYSAQESLMRQINSLDREHRSRCEQVIARLSERELEALQAFAAGLTLQDVADKMVITPDTVNTYKKKILGLCRNAWPERKILNYFQLRELFGPYFEV
;
A
#
# COMPACT_ATOMS: atom_id res chain seq x y z
N MET A 1 -21.75 -9.85 -30.31
CA MET A 1 -22.09 -10.30 -28.94
C MET A 1 -20.99 -9.84 -28.01
N PRO A 2 -21.29 -9.18 -26.88
CA PRO A 2 -20.24 -8.86 -25.93
C PRO A 2 -19.70 -10.20 -25.41
N ARG A 3 -18.38 -10.42 -25.52
CA ARG A 3 -17.76 -11.57 -24.85
C ARG A 3 -18.10 -11.45 -23.37
N ASP A 4 -18.75 -12.45 -22.79
CA ASP A 4 -18.94 -12.55 -21.33
C ASP A 4 -17.56 -12.37 -20.69
N GLN A 5 -17.35 -11.21 -20.08
CA GLN A 5 -16.11 -10.91 -19.39
C GLN A 5 -16.08 -11.75 -18.12
N THR A 6 -15.22 -12.76 -18.10
CA THR A 6 -15.07 -13.71 -16.99
C THR A 6 -14.35 -13.06 -15.82
N SER A 7 -14.95 -13.15 -14.64
CA SER A 7 -14.36 -12.67 -13.39
C SER A 7 -13.48 -13.77 -12.76
N VAL A 8 -12.44 -13.34 -12.06
CA VAL A 8 -11.51 -14.22 -11.33
C VAL A 8 -11.53 -13.84 -9.86
N LEU A 9 -11.65 -14.85 -8.99
CA LEU A 9 -11.44 -14.68 -7.55
C LEU A 9 -9.98 -14.98 -7.22
N ILE A 10 -9.25 -14.01 -6.69
CA ILE A 10 -7.93 -14.24 -6.09
C ILE A 10 -8.11 -14.26 -4.58
N ALA A 11 -7.63 -15.28 -3.87
CA ALA A 11 -7.73 -15.37 -2.43
C ALA A 11 -6.38 -15.71 -1.79
N THR A 12 -6.06 -15.07 -0.67
CA THR A 12 -4.93 -15.49 0.17
C THR A 12 -5.35 -16.64 1.07
N LEU A 13 -4.54 -17.70 1.13
CA LEU A 13 -4.82 -18.91 1.90
C LEU A 13 -3.84 -19.08 3.05
N GLY A 14 -4.42 -19.41 4.21
CA GLY A 14 -3.71 -19.91 5.37
C GLY A 14 -4.29 -21.27 5.78
N ARG A 15 -4.40 -21.50 7.09
CA ARG A 15 -4.90 -22.79 7.62
C ARG A 15 -6.42 -22.97 7.53
N GLN A 16 -7.15 -21.95 7.08
CA GLN A 16 -8.61 -21.91 7.04
C GLN A 16 -9.06 -21.88 5.57
N PRO A 17 -9.23 -23.03 4.89
CA PRO A 17 -9.60 -23.09 3.49
C PRO A 17 -11.04 -22.60 3.23
N GLN A 18 -11.93 -22.74 4.22
CA GLN A 18 -13.33 -22.35 4.09
C GLN A 18 -13.53 -20.86 3.82
N ILE A 19 -12.54 -20.01 4.13
CA ILE A 19 -12.67 -18.58 3.86
C ILE A 19 -12.72 -18.30 2.35
N VAL A 20 -12.12 -19.17 1.52
CA VAL A 20 -12.14 -19.07 0.07
C VAL A 20 -13.52 -19.43 -0.47
N THR A 21 -14.11 -20.52 0.03
CA THR A 21 -15.46 -20.96 -0.36
C THR A 21 -16.53 -20.00 0.13
N PHE A 22 -16.43 -19.46 1.35
CA PHE A 22 -17.33 -18.40 1.83
C PHE A 22 -17.30 -17.15 0.93
N ALA A 23 -16.10 -16.76 0.48
CA ALA A 23 -15.96 -15.64 -0.45
C ALA A 23 -16.58 -15.96 -1.81
N LEU A 24 -16.33 -17.16 -2.35
CA LEU A 24 -16.87 -17.59 -3.63
C LEU A 24 -18.39 -17.71 -3.59
N ASP A 25 -18.95 -18.37 -2.57
CA ASP A 25 -20.39 -18.53 -2.37
C ASP A 25 -21.10 -17.17 -2.33
N ALA A 26 -20.54 -16.21 -1.58
CA ALA A 26 -21.08 -14.87 -1.50
C ALA A 26 -21.01 -14.10 -2.83
N LEU A 27 -19.96 -14.29 -3.63
CA LEU A 27 -19.86 -13.68 -4.98
C LEU A 27 -20.84 -14.30 -5.96
N LEU A 28 -20.96 -15.63 -5.96
CA LEU A 28 -21.91 -16.35 -6.81
C LEU A 28 -23.35 -15.99 -6.46
N ALA A 29 -23.67 -15.85 -5.16
CA ALA A 29 -24.98 -15.39 -4.69
C ALA A 29 -25.30 -13.94 -5.14
N GLN A 30 -24.28 -13.10 -5.35
CA GLN A 30 -24.43 -11.76 -5.94
C GLN A 30 -24.57 -11.78 -7.47
N GLY A 31 -24.48 -12.95 -8.10
CA GLY A 31 -24.57 -13.12 -9.56
C GLY A 31 -23.25 -12.85 -10.30
N GLU A 32 -22.12 -12.77 -9.61
CA GLU A 32 -20.81 -12.62 -10.25
C GLU A 32 -20.43 -13.91 -11.00
N ASN A 33 -19.99 -13.80 -12.26
CA ASN A 33 -19.60 -14.96 -13.09
C ASN A 33 -18.13 -15.30 -12.86
N ILE A 34 -17.85 -15.95 -11.73
CA ILE A 34 -16.51 -16.42 -11.35
C ILE A 34 -16.23 -17.78 -12.02
N ARG A 35 -15.22 -17.86 -12.89
CA ARG A 35 -14.83 -19.12 -13.56
C ARG A 35 -13.48 -19.67 -13.14
N GLU A 36 -12.76 -18.91 -12.33
CA GLU A 36 -11.44 -19.27 -11.87
C GLU A 36 -11.22 -18.70 -10.48
N VAL A 37 -10.76 -19.56 -9.59
CA VAL A 37 -10.25 -19.19 -8.27
C VAL A 37 -8.76 -19.41 -8.24
N ILE A 38 -8.01 -18.35 -7.96
CA ILE A 38 -6.57 -18.40 -7.77
C ILE A 38 -6.28 -18.23 -6.29
N VAL A 39 -5.64 -19.21 -5.71
CA VAL A 39 -5.28 -19.21 -4.31
C VAL A 39 -3.79 -19.02 -4.14
N LEU A 40 -3.43 -17.95 -3.43
CA LEU A 40 -2.07 -17.57 -3.11
C LEU A 40 -1.71 -18.07 -1.72
N TYR A 41 -0.59 -18.80 -1.60
CA TYR A 41 -0.17 -19.36 -0.33
C TYR A 41 1.35 -19.35 -0.15
N LEU A 42 1.79 -19.33 1.11
CA LEU A 42 3.17 -19.65 1.50
C LEU A 42 3.25 -21.13 1.81
N ALA A 43 4.38 -21.77 1.48
CA ALA A 43 4.55 -23.21 1.74
C ALA A 43 4.42 -23.54 3.23
N GLY A 44 4.82 -22.60 4.10
CA GLY A 44 4.86 -22.79 5.54
C GLY A 44 5.96 -23.76 5.98
N GLU A 45 6.28 -23.75 7.27
CA GLU A 45 7.19 -24.75 7.82
C GLU A 45 6.50 -26.13 7.87
N GLY A 46 7.10 -27.12 7.21
CA GLY A 46 6.63 -28.51 7.21
C GLY A 46 5.32 -28.72 6.45
N ASP A 47 5.06 -27.94 5.39
CA ASP A 47 3.93 -28.12 4.47
C ASP A 47 2.54 -28.13 5.15
N ARG A 48 2.38 -27.39 6.25
CA ARG A 48 1.12 -27.29 7.01
C ARG A 48 -0.06 -26.75 6.21
N ILE A 49 0.20 -26.21 5.02
CA ILE A 49 -0.81 -25.72 4.08
C ILE A 49 -1.48 -26.85 3.28
N ASN A 50 -0.83 -28.01 3.13
CA ASN A 50 -1.31 -29.12 2.30
C ASN A 50 -2.71 -29.62 2.70
N PRO A 51 -3.04 -29.82 4.00
CA PRO A 51 -4.40 -30.22 4.38
C PRO A 51 -5.46 -29.21 3.97
N ALA A 52 -5.17 -27.91 4.05
CA ALA A 52 -6.09 -26.86 3.64
C ALA A 52 -6.27 -26.86 2.11
N LEU A 53 -5.18 -27.00 1.36
CA LEU A 53 -5.22 -27.13 -0.10
C LEU A 53 -5.99 -28.37 -0.56
N ALA A 54 -5.82 -29.51 0.11
CA ALA A 54 -6.51 -30.75 -0.23
C ALA A 54 -8.03 -30.62 0.00
N LYS A 55 -8.44 -30.07 1.15
CA LYS A 55 -9.85 -29.78 1.44
C LYS A 55 -10.45 -28.83 0.41
N LEU A 56 -9.74 -27.74 0.11
CA LEU A 56 -10.23 -26.78 -0.87
C LEU A 56 -10.32 -27.39 -2.27
N SER A 57 -9.33 -28.17 -2.69
CA SER A 57 -9.33 -28.80 -4.02
C SER A 57 -10.48 -29.79 -4.21
N ALA A 58 -10.93 -30.45 -3.13
CA ALA A 58 -12.08 -31.35 -3.19
C ALA A 58 -13.39 -30.65 -3.58
N GLU A 59 -13.52 -29.35 -3.29
CA GLU A 59 -14.70 -28.55 -3.67
C GLU A 59 -14.73 -28.16 -5.16
N PHE A 60 -13.61 -28.37 -5.87
CA PHE A 60 -13.43 -27.99 -7.28
C PHE A 60 -13.21 -29.21 -8.20
N ALA A 61 -13.84 -30.34 -7.86
CA ALA A 61 -13.71 -31.58 -8.63
C ALA A 61 -14.05 -31.35 -10.11
N ASP A 62 -13.20 -31.85 -11.01
CA ASP A 62 -13.34 -31.73 -12.47
C ASP A 62 -13.50 -30.30 -13.00
N ASP A 63 -12.93 -29.30 -12.31
CA ASP A 63 -13.08 -27.87 -12.59
C ASP A 63 -14.53 -27.37 -12.47
N TYR A 64 -15.29 -27.94 -11.53
CA TYR A 64 -16.63 -27.49 -11.15
C TYR A 64 -16.72 -27.16 -9.66
N TYR A 65 -17.43 -26.09 -9.34
CA TYR A 65 -17.76 -25.69 -7.98
C TYR A 65 -19.26 -25.50 -7.84
N GLY A 66 -19.90 -26.23 -6.92
CA GLY A 66 -21.35 -26.13 -6.71
C GLY A 66 -22.20 -26.37 -7.97
N GLY A 67 -21.70 -27.18 -8.92
CA GLY A 67 -22.36 -27.43 -10.21
C GLY A 67 -22.09 -26.39 -11.31
N HIS A 68 -21.28 -25.37 -11.03
CA HIS A 68 -20.88 -24.34 -11.99
C HIS A 68 -19.44 -24.55 -12.48
N PRO A 69 -19.14 -24.34 -13.77
CA PRO A 69 -17.77 -24.38 -14.27
C PRO A 69 -16.89 -23.35 -13.55
N CYS A 70 -15.94 -23.82 -12.76
CA CYS A 70 -15.02 -22.99 -12.01
C CYS A 70 -13.78 -23.79 -11.66
N ARG A 71 -12.62 -23.39 -12.18
CA ARG A 71 -11.35 -24.08 -11.90
C ARG A 71 -10.63 -23.49 -10.69
N LEU A 72 -9.92 -24.33 -9.95
CA LEU A 72 -9.04 -23.90 -8.87
C LEU A 72 -7.58 -23.94 -9.32
N ARG A 73 -6.83 -22.86 -9.07
CA ARG A 73 -5.38 -22.81 -9.21
C ARG A 73 -4.73 -22.40 -7.90
N ALA A 74 -3.98 -23.32 -7.31
CA ALA A 74 -3.15 -23.03 -6.15
C ALA A 74 -1.75 -22.59 -6.60
N ILE A 75 -1.41 -21.32 -6.36
CA ILE A 75 -0.12 -20.73 -6.73
C ILE A 75 0.66 -20.44 -5.43
N PRO A 76 1.77 -21.14 -5.16
CA PRO A 76 2.62 -20.77 -4.05
C PRO A 76 3.38 -19.49 -4.38
N ILE A 77 3.61 -18.65 -3.38
CA ILE A 77 4.55 -17.54 -3.48
C ILE A 77 5.96 -18.12 -3.63
N ARG A 78 6.73 -17.63 -4.62
CA ARG A 78 8.04 -18.22 -4.98
C ARG A 78 9.10 -17.16 -5.26
N ASP A 79 10.34 -17.55 -4.99
CA ASP A 79 11.55 -16.95 -5.53
C ASP A 79 12.11 -17.91 -6.59
N GLY A 80 11.87 -17.59 -7.86
CA GLY A 80 12.16 -18.49 -8.98
C GLY A 80 11.49 -19.86 -8.83
N LEU A 81 12.28 -20.90 -8.61
CA LEU A 81 11.78 -22.27 -8.42
C LEU A 81 11.44 -22.60 -6.96
N ASN A 82 11.90 -21.80 -6.00
CA ASN A 82 11.77 -22.07 -4.58
C ASN A 82 10.47 -21.49 -4.04
N ARG A 83 9.66 -22.30 -3.34
CA ARG A 83 8.46 -21.81 -2.65
C ARG A 83 8.87 -21.09 -1.37
N LEU A 84 8.39 -19.87 -1.17
CA LEU A 84 8.67 -19.12 0.05
C LEU A 84 7.98 -19.83 1.24
N PRO A 85 8.74 -20.17 2.30
CA PRO A 85 8.17 -20.76 3.50
C PRO A 85 7.41 -19.72 4.33
N ASP A 86 7.90 -18.47 4.36
CA ASP A 86 7.28 -17.33 5.01
C ASP A 86 7.79 -16.02 4.40
N ILE A 87 7.31 -14.87 4.88
CA ILE A 87 7.87 -13.54 4.57
C ILE A 87 8.51 -12.98 5.83
N ARG A 88 9.84 -12.94 5.89
CA ARG A 88 10.62 -12.69 7.11
C ARG A 88 11.32 -11.34 7.13
N ASP A 89 11.63 -10.81 5.95
CA ASP A 89 12.35 -9.57 5.76
C ASP A 89 11.81 -8.80 4.54
N GLU A 90 12.44 -7.67 4.24
CA GLU A 90 12.10 -6.80 3.14
C GLU A 90 12.32 -7.46 1.77
N ILE A 91 13.30 -8.37 1.66
CA ILE A 91 13.61 -9.08 0.41
C ILE A 91 12.48 -10.06 0.09
N ASP A 92 12.06 -10.87 1.06
CA ASP A 92 10.91 -11.77 0.91
C ASP A 92 9.64 -11.00 0.53
N ALA A 93 9.45 -9.82 1.13
CA ALA A 93 8.30 -8.97 0.86
C ALA A 93 8.32 -8.40 -0.57
N GLU A 94 9.50 -8.02 -1.07
CA GLU A 94 9.67 -7.52 -2.44
C GLU A 94 9.44 -8.63 -3.47
N ILE A 95 10.03 -9.81 -3.28
CA ILE A 95 9.78 -10.99 -4.13
C ILE A 95 8.28 -11.30 -4.18
N SER A 96 7.62 -11.31 -3.01
CA SER A 96 6.19 -11.56 -2.92
C SER A 96 5.38 -10.52 -3.68
N ARG A 97 5.72 -9.23 -3.53
CA ARG A 97 5.04 -8.12 -4.21
C ARG A 97 5.19 -8.21 -5.73
N ASP A 98 6.39 -8.48 -6.22
CA ASP A 98 6.69 -8.57 -7.66
C ASP A 98 5.89 -9.69 -8.32
N MET A 99 5.85 -10.86 -7.67
CA MET A 99 5.03 -11.98 -8.14
C MET A 99 3.53 -11.65 -8.13
N LEU A 100 3.03 -10.99 -7.08
CA LEU A 100 1.63 -10.55 -7.00
C LEU A 100 1.29 -9.55 -8.11
N GLN A 101 2.21 -8.62 -8.39
CA GLN A 101 2.08 -7.65 -9.46
C GLN A 101 2.06 -8.32 -10.83
N GLU A 102 2.98 -9.24 -11.10
CA GLU A 102 3.01 -10.00 -12.36
C GLU A 102 1.68 -10.75 -12.58
N LEU A 103 1.18 -11.44 -11.55
CA LEU A 103 -0.09 -12.15 -11.60
C LEU A 103 -1.26 -11.20 -11.91
N ILE A 104 -1.39 -10.12 -11.13
CA ILE A 104 -2.51 -9.17 -11.28
C ILE A 104 -2.44 -8.53 -12.67
N VAL A 105 -1.28 -8.02 -13.08
CA VAL A 105 -1.09 -7.39 -14.40
C VAL A 105 -1.39 -8.37 -15.54
N GLY A 106 -0.95 -9.64 -15.43
CA GLY A 106 -1.26 -10.69 -16.39
C GLY A 106 -2.76 -10.88 -16.58
N LEU A 107 -3.51 -11.05 -15.48
CA LEU A 107 -4.96 -11.19 -15.52
C LEU A 107 -5.67 -9.94 -16.06
N LYS A 108 -5.16 -8.75 -15.73
CA LYS A 108 -5.67 -7.48 -16.28
C LYS A 108 -5.44 -7.40 -17.80
N ASN A 109 -4.31 -7.86 -18.31
CA ASN A 109 -4.01 -7.90 -19.75
C ASN A 109 -4.94 -8.86 -20.51
N GLU A 110 -5.34 -9.96 -19.86
CA GLU A 110 -6.38 -10.89 -20.35
C GLU A 110 -7.81 -10.33 -20.22
N ARG A 111 -7.96 -9.11 -19.68
CA ARG A 111 -9.22 -8.38 -19.47
C ARG A 111 -10.16 -9.03 -18.47
N HIS A 112 -9.62 -9.72 -17.48
CA HIS A 112 -10.38 -10.21 -16.34
C HIS A 112 -10.81 -9.07 -15.40
N HIS A 113 -12.00 -9.23 -14.81
CA HIS A 113 -12.41 -8.49 -13.62
C HIS A 113 -11.94 -9.25 -12.39
N LEU A 114 -11.34 -8.55 -11.45
CA LEU A 114 -10.71 -9.16 -10.28
C LEU A 114 -11.56 -8.94 -9.04
N HIS A 115 -11.91 -10.03 -8.37
CA HIS A 115 -12.34 -9.99 -6.98
C HIS A 115 -11.20 -10.55 -6.13
N ILE A 116 -10.65 -9.76 -5.23
CA ILE A 116 -9.53 -10.21 -4.39
C ILE A 116 -9.99 -10.31 -2.94
N CYS A 117 -9.94 -11.50 -2.35
CA CYS A 117 -10.25 -11.75 -0.95
C CYS A 117 -8.95 -11.84 -0.13
N ILE A 118 -8.83 -10.98 0.88
CA ILE A 118 -7.64 -10.86 1.73
C ILE A 118 -7.86 -11.31 3.18
N SER A 119 -8.93 -12.09 3.44
CA SER A 119 -9.26 -12.57 4.79
C SER A 119 -8.34 -13.67 5.31
N GLY A 120 -7.74 -14.47 4.43
CA GLY A 120 -6.92 -15.62 4.82
C GLY A 120 -5.41 -15.36 4.77
N GLY A 121 -4.63 -16.30 5.31
CA GLY A 121 -3.18 -16.30 5.19
C GLY A 121 -2.45 -15.31 6.10
N ARG A 122 -1.18 -15.02 5.76
CA ARG A 122 -0.36 -14.06 6.49
C ARG A 122 -0.82 -12.64 6.15
N ARG A 123 -1.07 -11.81 7.18
CA ARG A 123 -1.53 -10.42 7.01
C ARG A 123 -0.63 -9.57 6.12
N ILE A 124 0.67 -9.82 6.10
CA ILE A 124 1.60 -9.10 5.23
C ILE A 124 1.27 -9.30 3.74
N ILE A 125 0.80 -10.49 3.32
CA ILE A 125 0.38 -10.73 1.92
C ILE A 125 -0.80 -9.84 1.56
N ALA A 126 -1.78 -9.68 2.47
CA ALA A 126 -2.90 -8.77 2.27
C ALA A 126 -2.44 -7.32 2.07
N LEU A 127 -1.46 -6.87 2.86
CA LEU A 127 -0.87 -5.53 2.70
C LEU A 127 -0.18 -5.38 1.34
N LEU A 128 0.61 -6.36 0.91
CA LEU A 128 1.28 -6.34 -0.40
C LEU A 128 0.25 -6.34 -1.54
N ILE A 129 -0.78 -7.18 -1.48
CA ILE A 129 -1.91 -7.16 -2.43
C ILE A 129 -2.55 -5.79 -2.49
N MET A 130 -2.82 -5.16 -1.34
CA MET A 130 -3.39 -3.81 -1.30
C MET A 130 -2.50 -2.79 -2.02
N THR A 131 -1.17 -2.86 -1.82
CA THR A 131 -0.25 -1.96 -2.53
C THR A 131 -0.30 -2.14 -4.05
N VAL A 132 -0.33 -3.38 -4.54
CA VAL A 132 -0.45 -3.67 -5.98
C VAL A 132 -1.83 -3.24 -6.52
N ALA A 133 -2.89 -3.51 -5.76
CA ALA A 133 -4.26 -3.17 -6.12
C ALA A 133 -4.46 -1.65 -6.29
N LEU A 134 -3.85 -0.81 -5.44
CA LEU A 134 -3.93 0.65 -5.56
C LEU A 134 -3.52 1.17 -6.94
N PHE A 135 -2.55 0.50 -7.58
CA PHE A 135 -2.02 0.90 -8.88
C PHE A 135 -2.71 0.24 -10.07
N HIS A 136 -3.14 -1.02 -9.94
CA HIS A 136 -3.59 -1.82 -11.07
C HIS A 136 -5.10 -2.10 -11.13
N PHE A 137 -5.86 -1.78 -10.07
CA PHE A 137 -7.31 -2.01 -10.10
C PHE A 137 -8.01 -1.16 -11.14
N GLY A 138 -8.86 -1.82 -11.92
CA GLY A 138 -9.90 -1.25 -12.76
C GLY A 138 -11.12 -0.82 -11.94
N TYR A 139 -12.05 -0.12 -12.60
CA TYR A 139 -13.32 0.34 -12.00
C TYR A 139 -14.27 -0.79 -11.56
N ARG A 140 -14.07 -2.01 -12.06
CA ARG A 140 -14.85 -3.21 -11.73
C ARG A 140 -14.15 -4.14 -10.75
N ASP A 141 -12.88 -3.89 -10.46
CA ASP A 141 -12.14 -4.74 -9.53
C ASP A 141 -12.53 -4.39 -8.10
N LYS A 142 -12.65 -5.41 -7.25
CA LYS A 142 -13.09 -5.26 -5.87
C LYS A 142 -12.14 -6.00 -4.93
N LEU A 143 -11.82 -5.35 -3.82
CA LEU A 143 -11.06 -5.95 -2.72
C LEU A 143 -12.04 -6.27 -1.60
N TRP A 144 -11.93 -7.47 -1.04
CA TRP A 144 -12.91 -8.05 -0.13
C TRP A 144 -12.27 -8.57 1.15
N HIS A 145 -13.02 -8.44 2.23
CA HIS A 145 -12.82 -9.16 3.47
C HIS A 145 -14.11 -9.92 3.79
N VAL A 146 -14.04 -11.24 3.91
CA VAL A 146 -15.10 -12.06 4.50
C VAL A 146 -15.19 -11.77 6.00
N TYR A 147 -16.37 -11.35 6.44
CA TYR A 147 -16.76 -11.36 7.85
C TYR A 147 -17.43 -12.69 8.17
N THR A 148 -17.01 -13.32 9.27
CA THR A 148 -17.59 -14.55 9.80
C THR A 148 -17.94 -14.32 11.27
N PRO A 149 -19.19 -14.55 11.71
CA PRO A 149 -19.53 -14.53 13.13
C PRO A 149 -18.70 -15.54 13.92
N ASN A 150 -18.43 -15.24 15.19
CA ASN A 150 -17.52 -16.06 16.02
C ASN A 150 -18.01 -17.51 16.13
N GLU A 151 -19.33 -17.73 16.29
CA GLU A 151 -19.93 -19.05 16.42
C GLU A 151 -19.68 -19.90 15.18
N VAL A 152 -19.82 -19.29 13.99
CA VAL A 152 -19.57 -19.95 12.70
C VAL A 152 -18.09 -20.17 12.49
N GLN A 153 -17.24 -19.21 12.90
CA GLN A 153 -15.79 -19.32 12.78
C GLN A 153 -15.24 -20.51 13.57
N GLU A 154 -15.75 -20.74 14.79
CA GLU A 154 -15.39 -21.90 15.62
C GLU A 154 -15.86 -23.21 14.98
N GLN A 155 -17.11 -23.27 14.51
CA GLN A 155 -17.66 -24.46 13.86
C GLN A 155 -16.93 -24.82 12.55
N ALA A 156 -16.47 -23.82 11.81
CA ALA A 156 -15.82 -24.00 10.53
C ALA A 156 -14.30 -24.18 10.64
N GLU A 157 -13.72 -24.18 11.84
CA GLU A 157 -12.28 -24.18 12.07
C GLU A 157 -11.55 -25.25 11.25
N GLY A 158 -10.44 -24.86 10.61
CA GLY A 158 -9.63 -25.75 9.77
C GLY A 158 -10.38 -26.38 8.59
N GLY A 159 -11.49 -25.79 8.16
CA GLY A 159 -12.36 -26.32 7.11
C GLY A 159 -13.17 -27.52 7.60
N ALA A 160 -13.68 -27.48 8.83
CA ALA A 160 -14.67 -28.44 9.31
C ALA A 160 -16.04 -28.22 8.64
N MET A 161 -16.31 -26.98 8.25
CA MET A 161 -17.46 -26.56 7.45
C MET A 161 -16.95 -25.72 6.29
N MET A 162 -17.13 -26.22 5.06
CA MET A 162 -16.66 -25.53 3.84
C MET A 162 -17.70 -24.55 3.28
N HIS A 163 -18.98 -24.72 3.60
CA HIS A 163 -20.04 -23.85 3.10
C HIS A 163 -20.98 -23.44 4.23
N VAL A 164 -21.52 -22.24 4.11
CA VAL A 164 -22.45 -21.64 5.05
C VAL A 164 -23.64 -21.09 4.27
N ARG A 165 -24.76 -20.96 4.96
CA ARG A 165 -25.95 -20.37 4.38
C ARG A 165 -25.96 -18.86 4.65
N PRO A 166 -26.69 -18.07 3.85
CA PRO A 166 -26.79 -16.62 4.08
C PRO A 166 -27.31 -16.26 5.48
N GLU A 167 -28.17 -17.09 6.07
CA GLU A 167 -28.68 -16.92 7.44
C GLU A 167 -27.61 -17.06 8.53
N ASP A 168 -26.48 -17.69 8.24
CA ASP A 168 -25.36 -17.85 9.19
C ASP A 168 -24.54 -16.56 9.35
N GLY A 169 -24.93 -15.46 8.69
CA GLY A 169 -24.38 -14.11 8.88
C GLY A 169 -23.02 -13.85 8.22
N VAL A 170 -22.48 -14.83 7.49
CA VAL A 170 -21.24 -14.68 6.72
C VAL A 170 -21.48 -13.81 5.50
N HIS A 171 -20.67 -12.77 5.31
CA HIS A 171 -20.83 -11.86 4.18
C HIS A 171 -19.51 -11.17 3.80
N LEU A 172 -19.50 -10.61 2.58
CA LEU A 172 -18.38 -9.84 2.07
C LEU A 172 -18.47 -8.38 2.50
N ILE A 173 -17.40 -7.88 3.10
CA ILE A 173 -17.15 -6.47 3.34
C ILE A 173 -16.22 -5.97 2.23
N GLN A 174 -16.69 -5.00 1.44
CA GLN A 174 -15.84 -4.34 0.46
C GLN A 174 -14.81 -3.47 1.20
N VAL A 175 -13.54 -3.74 0.97
CA VAL A 175 -12.46 -2.91 1.51
C VAL A 175 -12.45 -1.60 0.73
N PRO A 176 -12.50 -0.44 1.40
CA PRO A 176 -12.54 0.85 0.72
C PRO A 176 -11.18 1.15 0.10
N LEU A 177 -11.01 0.78 -1.16
CA LEU A 177 -9.81 1.05 -1.95
C LEU A 177 -10.17 1.97 -3.11
N ILE A 178 -9.48 3.10 -3.22
CA ILE A 178 -9.59 4.00 -4.37
C ILE A 178 -8.45 3.64 -5.33
N PRO A 179 -8.73 3.11 -6.54
CA PRO A 179 -7.69 2.79 -7.51
C PRO A 179 -7.06 4.08 -8.04
N LEU A 180 -5.89 4.44 -7.50
CA LEU A 180 -5.22 5.69 -7.83
C LEU A 180 -4.54 5.63 -9.19
N GLY A 181 -4.07 4.45 -9.62
CA GLY A 181 -3.42 4.30 -10.92
C GLY A 181 -4.30 4.71 -12.11
N ASN A 182 -5.60 4.45 -12.06
CA ASN A 182 -6.52 4.88 -13.12
C ASN A 182 -6.83 6.38 -13.10
N ARG A 183 -6.54 7.07 -12.00
CA ARG A 183 -6.81 8.51 -11.84
C ARG A 183 -5.57 9.36 -12.10
N LEU A 184 -4.38 8.79 -11.91
CA LEU A 184 -3.11 9.49 -12.01
C LEU A 184 -2.11 8.59 -12.74
N SER A 185 -1.93 8.82 -14.04
CA SER A 185 -1.06 8.00 -14.92
C SER A 185 0.37 7.87 -14.38
N ILE A 186 0.88 8.90 -13.71
CA ILE A 186 2.21 8.93 -13.09
C ILE A 186 2.37 7.87 -11.98
N LEU A 187 1.27 7.44 -11.35
CA LEU A 187 1.28 6.40 -10.32
C LEU A 187 1.37 4.99 -10.92
N GLN A 188 0.86 4.77 -12.13
CA GLN A 188 1.05 3.49 -12.82
C GLN A 188 2.51 3.25 -13.20
N GLU A 189 3.23 4.31 -13.61
CA GLU A 189 4.67 4.23 -13.84
C GLU A 189 5.45 3.94 -12.56
N GLN A 190 4.96 4.44 -11.42
CA GLN A 190 5.57 4.16 -10.12
C GLN A 190 5.40 2.71 -9.65
N ALA A 191 4.34 2.03 -10.07
CA ALA A 191 4.07 0.65 -9.70
C ALA A 191 5.14 -0.34 -10.18
N TYR A 192 5.90 0.01 -11.23
CA TYR A 192 6.98 -0.82 -11.77
C TYR A 192 8.31 -0.66 -11.05
N TYR A 193 8.43 0.29 -10.11
CA TYR A 193 9.62 0.42 -9.29
C TYR A 193 9.51 -0.43 -8.03
N SER A 194 10.66 -0.89 -7.58
CA SER A 194 10.84 -1.51 -6.27
C SER A 194 10.29 -0.59 -5.15
N ALA A 195 9.82 -1.17 -4.04
CA ALA A 195 9.35 -0.37 -2.90
C ALA A 195 10.48 0.54 -2.34
N GLN A 196 11.72 0.02 -2.36
CA GLN A 196 12.91 0.73 -1.93
C GLN A 196 13.29 1.83 -2.93
N GLU A 197 13.18 1.57 -4.23
CA GLU A 197 13.39 2.58 -5.27
C GLU A 197 12.35 3.71 -5.22
N SER A 198 11.08 3.36 -4.97
CA SER A 198 9.99 4.31 -4.82
C SER A 198 10.18 5.20 -3.60
N LEU A 199 10.57 4.61 -2.46
CA LEU A 199 10.89 5.33 -1.23
C LEU A 199 12.10 6.25 -1.43
N MET A 200 13.19 5.74 -2.02
CA MET A 200 14.38 6.55 -2.29
C MET A 200 14.06 7.72 -3.24
N ARG A 201 13.21 7.52 -4.25
CA ARG A 201 12.80 8.62 -5.14
C ARG A 201 11.90 9.62 -4.47
N GLN A 202 10.97 9.19 -3.63
CA GLN A 202 10.14 10.10 -2.84
C GLN A 202 11.00 10.94 -1.91
N ILE A 203 11.91 10.32 -1.15
CA ILE A 203 12.86 11.01 -0.28
C ILE A 203 13.70 12.00 -1.11
N ASN A 204 14.31 11.56 -2.21
CA ASN A 204 15.09 12.42 -3.09
C ASN A 204 14.28 13.56 -3.73
N SER A 205 12.99 13.37 -4.01
CA SER A 205 12.11 14.40 -4.58
C SER A 205 11.70 15.43 -3.54
N LEU A 206 11.40 14.97 -2.32
CA LEU A 206 11.09 15.82 -1.17
C LEU A 206 12.32 16.63 -0.78
N ASP A 207 13.50 16.02 -0.81
CA ASP A 207 14.77 16.70 -0.55
C ASP A 207 15.08 17.75 -1.62
N ARG A 208 14.86 17.45 -2.91
CA ARG A 208 15.01 18.44 -4.00
C ARG A 208 14.02 19.59 -3.90
N GLU A 209 12.76 19.29 -3.62
CA GLU A 209 11.73 20.31 -3.47
C GLU A 209 12.00 21.20 -2.25
N HIS A 210 12.37 20.59 -1.13
CA HIS A 210 12.78 21.29 0.08
C HIS A 210 13.98 22.20 -0.19
N ARG A 211 15.03 21.69 -0.84
CA ARG A 211 16.23 22.45 -1.22
C ARG A 211 15.91 23.61 -2.15
N SER A 212 15.05 23.38 -3.16
CA SER A 212 14.60 24.44 -4.07
C SER A 212 13.83 25.55 -3.35
N ARG A 213 12.96 25.20 -2.38
CA ARG A 213 12.24 26.19 -1.57
C ARG A 213 13.18 26.99 -0.68
N CYS A 214 14.22 26.36 -0.09
CA CYS A 214 15.27 27.07 0.64
C CYS A 214 16.03 28.05 -0.26
N GLU A 215 16.45 27.63 -1.46
CA GLU A 215 17.14 28.47 -2.44
C GLU A 215 16.29 29.69 -2.85
N GLN A 216 14.98 29.52 -3.06
CA GLN A 216 14.07 30.62 -3.38
C GLN A 216 13.99 31.69 -2.29
N VAL A 217 14.05 31.28 -1.01
CA VAL A 217 14.08 32.22 0.11
C VAL A 217 15.44 32.93 0.16
N ILE A 218 16.54 32.16 0.10
CA ILE A 218 17.91 32.68 0.17
C ILE A 218 18.18 33.69 -0.95
N ALA A 219 17.71 33.42 -2.17
CA ALA A 219 17.88 34.30 -3.32
C ALA A 219 17.23 35.69 -3.15
N ARG A 220 16.31 35.86 -2.19
CA ARG A 220 15.61 37.12 -1.90
C ARG A 220 16.11 37.83 -0.65
N LEU A 221 17.11 37.27 0.03
CA LEU A 221 17.74 37.85 1.21
C LEU A 221 18.96 38.66 0.80
N SER A 222 19.23 39.75 1.53
CA SER A 222 20.54 40.39 1.49
C SER A 222 21.58 39.55 2.22
N GLU A 223 22.87 39.84 2.02
CA GLU A 223 23.97 39.15 2.69
C GLU A 223 23.83 39.17 4.23
N ARG A 224 23.43 40.31 4.79
CA ARG A 224 23.19 40.47 6.24
C ARG A 224 21.96 39.70 6.72
N GLU A 225 20.91 39.61 5.91
CA GLU A 225 19.72 38.84 6.25
C GLU A 225 19.98 37.33 6.16
N LEU A 226 20.82 36.90 5.22
CA LEU A 226 21.28 35.52 5.09
C LEU A 226 22.15 35.10 6.29
N GLU A 227 23.05 35.98 6.74
CA GLU A 227 23.85 35.76 7.95
C GLU A 227 22.95 35.56 9.19
N ALA A 228 21.89 36.38 9.32
CA ALA A 228 20.89 36.22 10.37
C ALA A 228 20.12 34.90 10.24
N LEU A 229 19.74 34.49 9.02
CA LEU A 229 19.07 33.21 8.75
C LEU A 229 19.97 32.02 9.13
N GLN A 230 21.25 32.04 8.77
CA GLN A 230 22.21 31.01 9.14
C GLN A 230 22.37 30.92 10.67
N ALA A 231 22.39 32.06 11.35
CA ALA A 231 22.45 32.09 12.81
C ALA A 231 21.18 31.47 13.45
N PHE A 232 19.99 31.80 12.95
CA PHE A 232 18.75 31.16 13.40
C PHE A 232 18.70 29.67 13.06
N ALA A 233 19.23 29.26 11.90
CA ALA A 233 19.31 27.86 11.49
C ALA A 233 20.22 27.04 12.41
N ALA A 234 21.30 27.65 12.92
CA ALA A 234 22.17 27.06 13.94
C ALA A 234 21.54 27.02 15.35
N GLY A 235 20.30 27.50 15.51
CA GLY A 235 19.56 27.47 16.77
C GLY A 235 19.85 28.64 17.73
N LEU A 236 20.52 29.70 17.26
CA LEU A 236 20.78 30.89 18.07
C LEU A 236 19.47 31.67 18.35
N THR A 237 19.37 32.25 19.55
CA THR A 237 18.23 33.09 19.91
C THR A 237 18.36 34.48 19.30
N LEU A 238 17.28 35.27 19.35
CA LEU A 238 17.29 36.64 18.81
C LEU A 238 18.35 37.53 19.47
N GLN A 239 18.63 37.33 20.76
CA GLN A 239 19.68 38.06 21.47
C GLN A 239 21.07 37.60 21.01
N ASP A 240 21.29 36.28 20.91
CA ASP A 240 22.57 35.74 20.46
C ASP A 240 22.91 36.16 19.02
N VAL A 241 21.91 36.24 18.13
CA VAL A 241 22.09 36.76 16.76
C VAL A 241 22.47 38.24 16.78
N ALA A 242 21.84 39.05 17.64
CA ALA A 242 22.14 40.47 17.77
C ALA A 242 23.58 40.69 18.27
N ASP A 243 23.99 39.92 19.27
CA ASP A 243 25.33 39.96 19.84
C ASP A 243 26.38 39.48 18.82
N LYS A 244 26.10 38.38 18.10
CA LYS A 244 26.99 37.84 17.06
C LYS A 244 27.19 38.80 15.89
N MET A 245 26.12 39.46 15.44
CA MET A 245 26.15 40.37 14.30
C MET A 245 26.53 41.81 14.68
N VAL A 246 26.70 42.10 15.98
CA VAL A 246 26.98 43.43 16.54
C VAL A 246 25.95 44.47 16.10
N ILE A 247 24.67 44.12 16.23
CA ILE A 247 23.51 44.97 15.87
C ILE A 247 22.45 44.95 16.98
N THR A 248 21.44 45.81 16.87
CA THR A 248 20.36 45.85 17.86
C THR A 248 19.39 44.67 17.70
N PRO A 249 18.80 44.16 18.80
CA PRO A 249 17.73 43.16 18.75
C PRO A 249 16.56 43.54 17.84
N ASP A 250 16.24 44.85 17.76
CA ASP A 250 15.18 45.37 16.87
C ASP A 250 15.53 45.20 15.39
N THR A 251 16.80 45.36 15.02
CA THR A 251 17.29 45.13 13.66
C THR A 251 17.17 43.64 13.31
N VAL A 252 17.56 42.76 14.23
CA VAL A 252 17.40 41.30 14.09
C VAL A 252 15.92 40.91 13.98
N ASN A 253 15.04 41.54 14.75
CA ASN A 253 13.60 41.29 14.68
C ASN A 253 13.01 41.71 13.32
N THR A 254 13.57 42.76 12.72
CA THR A 254 13.21 43.20 11.36
C THR A 254 13.62 42.17 10.32
N TYR A 255 14.86 41.66 10.39
CA TYR A 255 15.31 40.55 9.54
C TYR A 255 14.45 39.30 9.72
N LYS A 256 14.17 38.91 10.97
CA LYS A 256 13.31 37.77 11.29
C LYS A 256 11.92 37.90 10.67
N LYS A 257 11.28 39.07 10.76
CA LYS A 257 9.96 39.31 10.14
C LYS A 257 10.00 39.14 8.63
N LYS A 258 11.05 39.64 7.97
CA LYS A 258 11.23 39.50 6.52
C LYS A 258 11.47 38.05 6.11
N ILE A 259 12.38 37.36 6.79
CA ILE A 259 12.67 35.93 6.58
C ILE A 259 11.40 35.09 6.73
N LEU A 260 10.65 35.28 7.82
CA LEU A 260 9.39 34.56 8.04
C LEU A 260 8.35 34.91 6.96
N GLY A 261 8.30 36.14 6.48
CA GLY A 261 7.46 36.54 5.36
C GLY A 261 7.78 35.80 4.06
N LEU A 262 9.07 35.66 3.74
CA LEU A 262 9.52 34.87 2.58
C LEU A 262 9.23 33.38 2.75
N CYS A 263 9.42 32.84 3.95
CA CYS A 263 9.13 31.45 4.25
C CYS A 263 7.62 31.13 4.13
N ARG A 264 6.71 32.06 4.49
CA ARG A 264 5.27 31.86 4.27
C ARG A 264 4.90 31.73 2.80
N ASN A 265 5.65 32.38 1.91
CA ASN A 265 5.44 32.27 0.47
C ASN A 265 5.98 30.95 -0.09
N ALA A 266 7.10 30.46 0.44
CA ALA A 266 7.71 29.20 0.01
C ALA A 266 7.06 27.94 0.64
N TRP A 267 6.37 28.09 1.78
CA TRP A 267 5.61 27.04 2.47
C TRP A 267 4.20 27.52 2.86
N PRO A 268 3.30 27.76 1.89
CA PRO A 268 1.95 28.28 2.13
C PRO A 268 1.09 27.36 3.00
N GLU A 269 1.40 26.07 3.06
CA GLU A 269 0.72 25.07 3.90
C GLU A 269 1.00 25.22 5.40
N ARG A 270 2.10 25.90 5.79
CA ARG A 270 2.48 26.07 7.20
C ARG A 270 1.82 27.32 7.80
N LYS A 271 0.76 27.10 8.58
CA LYS A 271 -0.08 28.16 9.17
C LYS A 271 0.62 29.05 10.21
N ILE A 272 1.64 28.54 10.90
CA ILE A 272 2.39 29.30 11.91
C ILE A 272 3.87 29.04 11.67
N LEU A 273 4.62 30.10 11.34
CA LEU A 273 6.09 30.09 11.26
C LEU A 273 6.68 30.90 12.41
N ASN A 274 7.51 30.26 13.23
CA ASN A 274 8.25 30.87 14.34
C ASN A 274 9.77 30.62 14.21
N TYR A 275 10.57 31.10 15.16
CA TYR A 275 12.03 30.97 15.05
C TYR A 275 12.52 29.51 15.12
N PHE A 276 11.83 28.64 15.89
CA PHE A 276 12.16 27.22 15.96
C PHE A 276 12.02 26.54 14.59
N GLN A 277 11.04 26.97 13.81
CA GLN A 277 10.84 26.43 12.46
C GLN A 277 11.88 26.91 11.45
N LEU A 278 12.58 28.03 11.69
CA LEU A 278 13.72 28.41 10.85
C LEU A 278 14.87 27.41 11.01
N ARG A 279 15.08 26.89 12.22
CA ARG A 279 16.02 25.80 12.48
C ARG A 279 15.61 24.51 11.77
N GLU A 280 14.34 24.13 11.86
CA GLU A 280 13.86 22.91 11.17
C GLU A 280 13.98 23.00 9.65
N LEU A 281 13.65 24.16 9.06
CA LEU A 281 13.65 24.33 7.61
C LEU A 281 15.04 24.52 7.01
N PHE A 282 15.95 25.21 7.71
CA PHE A 282 17.24 25.58 7.15
C PHE A 282 18.44 24.90 7.80
N GLY A 283 18.29 24.27 8.97
CA GLY A 283 19.36 23.49 9.62
C GLY A 283 19.93 22.41 8.69
N PRO A 284 19.09 21.48 8.18
CA PRO A 284 19.55 20.46 7.24
C PRO A 284 20.12 21.01 5.92
N TYR A 285 19.77 22.24 5.54
CA TYR A 285 20.27 22.88 4.32
C TYR A 285 21.69 23.43 4.51
N PHE A 286 22.03 23.93 5.70
CA PHE A 286 23.33 24.54 6.01
C PHE A 286 24.33 23.60 6.69
N GLU A 287 23.89 22.43 7.18
CA GLU A 287 24.76 21.38 7.76
C GLU A 287 25.40 20.45 6.71
N VAL A 288 25.21 20.72 5.40
CA VAL A 288 25.82 19.99 4.26
C VAL A 288 27.08 20.67 3.76
#